data_AF-A0A918GM47-F1
#
_entry.id   AF-A0A918GM47-F1
#
_cell.length_a   1.000
_cell.length_b   1.000
_cell.length_c   1.000
_cell.angle_alpha   90.00
_cell.angle_beta   90.00
_cell.angle_gamma   90.00
#
_symmetry.space_group_name_H-M   'P 1'
#
loop_
_entity.id
_entity.type
_entity.pdbx_description
1 polymer ?
#
loop_
_entity_poly.entity_id
_entity_poly.type
_entity_poly.pdbx_seq_one_letter_code
_entity_poly.pdbx_strand_id
1 'polypeptide(L)'
;MATVYVLHGLLGTAYGHFGHQITAWRDRHRVVPVDLPGHGRCPLDAAEDYLDQAYGYVRALVSRFGPGRVVAASYLGGPVAVRLAAEHPELVSSLALTGFAPDLDRETFLRLLEGFPRLVEASPELAAEYDRLHTPRWRRTLAVFGAAAAPAELVTGARLGALAADVLLVNGSHKSVEREAAERAGAFGPRVRGQVLDGAGHIASHDAPEAFTRAVEAFWLRSDLGNLLQERDAGRALDSLETVTVVTYLRGMGLAPDEAMPDRPTTIEGWGAWAAQRSLVS
;
A
#
# COMPACT_ATOMS: atom_id res chain seq x y z
N MET A 1 7.13 17.04 6.46
CA MET A 1 5.96 16.15 6.64
C MET A 1 5.58 15.57 5.28
N ALA A 2 5.66 14.25 5.09
CA ALA A 2 5.34 13.61 3.80
C ALA A 2 3.83 13.45 3.61
N THR A 3 3.37 13.40 2.35
CA THR A 3 1.98 13.08 2.01
C THR A 3 1.84 11.57 1.82
N VAL A 4 0.78 10.97 2.35
CA VAL A 4 0.47 9.55 2.20
C VAL A 4 -0.92 9.41 1.58
N TYR A 5 -1.00 8.84 0.39
CA TYR A 5 -2.26 8.52 -0.27
C TYR A 5 -2.64 7.06 0.06
N VAL A 6 -3.87 6.84 0.51
CA VAL A 6 -4.38 5.48 0.78
C VAL A 6 -5.52 5.16 -0.19
N LEU A 7 -5.33 4.13 -1.01
CA LEU A 7 -6.25 3.73 -2.08
C LEU A 7 -6.87 2.36 -1.76
N HIS A 8 -8.19 2.31 -1.64
CA HIS A 8 -8.91 1.07 -1.30
C HIS A 8 -9.02 0.08 -2.48
N GLY A 9 -9.48 -1.13 -2.18
CA GLY A 9 -9.77 -2.18 -3.15
C GLY A 9 -11.22 -2.14 -3.66
N LEU A 10 -11.60 -3.08 -4.52
CA LEU A 10 -12.96 -3.13 -5.09
C LEU A 10 -14.04 -3.18 -3.98
N LEU A 11 -15.06 -2.32 -4.09
CA LEU A 11 -16.16 -2.17 -3.12
C LEU A 11 -15.71 -1.86 -1.68
N GLY A 12 -14.46 -1.40 -1.51
CA GLY A 12 -13.97 -0.83 -0.27
C GLY A 12 -14.20 0.68 -0.18
N THR A 13 -13.82 1.25 0.96
CA THR A 13 -13.59 2.70 1.13
C THR A 13 -12.22 2.91 1.77
N ALA A 14 -11.63 4.09 1.59
CA ALA A 14 -10.33 4.39 2.19
C ALA A 14 -10.37 4.23 3.72
N TYR A 15 -11.43 4.73 4.37
CA TYR A 15 -11.60 4.57 5.81
C TYR A 15 -11.95 3.13 6.21
N GLY A 16 -12.69 2.39 5.39
CA GLY A 16 -12.99 0.98 5.67
C GLY A 16 -11.74 0.09 5.63
N HIS A 17 -10.86 0.30 4.65
CA HIS A 17 -9.65 -0.52 4.49
C HIS A 17 -8.47 -0.03 5.32
N PHE A 18 -8.38 1.28 5.60
CA PHE A 18 -7.21 1.89 6.21
C PHE A 18 -7.52 2.79 7.41
N GLY A 19 -8.70 2.68 8.03
CA GLY A 19 -9.12 3.59 9.12
C GLY A 19 -8.13 3.65 10.28
N HIS A 20 -7.56 2.50 10.67
CA HIS A 20 -6.52 2.45 11.69
C HIS A 20 -5.26 3.19 11.24
N GLN A 21 -4.78 2.94 10.03
CA GLN A 21 -3.57 3.57 9.50
C GLN A 21 -3.74 5.08 9.29
N ILE A 22 -4.92 5.52 8.81
CA ILE A 22 -5.27 6.94 8.69
C ILE A 22 -5.15 7.61 10.06
N THR A 23 -5.64 6.95 11.12
CA THR A 23 -5.54 7.46 12.49
C THR A 23 -4.09 7.48 12.97
N ALA A 24 -3.34 6.39 12.79
CA ALA A 24 -1.97 6.26 13.26
C ALA A 24 -0.98 7.22 12.57
N TRP A 25 -1.23 7.57 11.31
CA TRP A 25 -0.31 8.40 10.53
C TRP A 25 -0.62 9.89 10.54
N ARG A 26 -1.83 10.32 10.93
CA ARG A 26 -2.30 11.71 10.76
C ARG A 26 -1.46 12.78 11.47
N ASP A 27 -0.82 12.42 12.58
CA ASP A 27 -0.04 13.37 13.37
C ASP A 27 1.38 13.57 12.80
N ARG A 28 1.86 12.64 11.96
CA ARG A 28 3.22 12.63 11.38
C ARG A 28 3.24 12.79 9.85
N HIS A 29 2.11 12.58 9.20
CA HIS A 29 1.93 12.64 7.76
C HIS A 29 0.66 13.37 7.38
N ARG A 30 0.67 14.01 6.21
CA ARG A 30 -0.58 14.45 5.60
C ARG A 30 -1.22 13.25 4.91
N VAL A 31 -2.15 12.60 5.58
CA VAL A 31 -2.86 11.43 5.03
C VAL A 31 -4.02 11.89 4.15
N VAL A 32 -4.07 11.39 2.92
CA VAL A 32 -5.11 11.66 1.93
C VAL A 32 -5.86 10.34 1.68
N PRO A 33 -6.97 10.09 2.37
CA PRO A 33 -7.83 8.95 2.09
C PRO A 33 -8.59 9.17 0.78
N VAL A 34 -8.48 8.22 -0.14
CA VAL A 34 -9.06 8.33 -1.48
C VAL A 34 -10.14 7.28 -1.67
N ASP A 35 -11.40 7.71 -1.66
CA ASP A 35 -12.50 6.94 -2.23
C ASP A 35 -12.49 7.12 -3.76
N LEU A 36 -12.35 6.01 -4.49
CA LEU A 36 -12.29 5.97 -5.95
C LEU A 36 -13.69 6.14 -6.58
N PRO A 37 -13.80 6.50 -7.87
CA PRO A 37 -15.10 6.70 -8.54
C PRO A 37 -16.09 5.57 -8.28
N GLY A 38 -17.34 5.93 -7.99
CA GLY A 38 -18.41 5.00 -7.63
C GLY A 38 -18.31 4.37 -6.24
N HIS A 39 -17.35 4.79 -5.41
CA HIS A 39 -17.14 4.28 -4.05
C HIS A 39 -17.27 5.37 -2.97
N GLY A 40 -17.61 4.95 -1.75
CA GLY A 40 -17.71 5.77 -0.55
C GLY A 40 -18.31 7.15 -0.79
N ARG A 41 -17.54 8.17 -0.42
CA ARG A 41 -17.91 9.59 -0.54
C ARG A 41 -17.39 10.26 -1.81
N CYS A 42 -16.85 9.48 -2.77
CA CYS A 42 -16.41 10.01 -4.04
C CYS A 42 -17.60 10.64 -4.80
N PRO A 43 -17.50 11.90 -5.24
CA PRO A 43 -18.61 12.56 -5.94
C PRO A 43 -18.78 12.04 -7.38
N LEU A 44 -17.77 11.37 -7.94
CA LEU A 44 -17.85 10.78 -9.27
C LEU A 44 -18.48 9.40 -9.18
N ASP A 45 -19.41 9.12 -10.10
CA ASP A 45 -19.87 7.77 -10.35
C ASP A 45 -18.90 7.02 -11.26
N ALA A 46 -18.99 5.69 -11.22
CA ALA A 46 -18.17 4.80 -12.03
C ALA A 46 -18.54 4.89 -13.52
N ALA A 47 -17.53 5.15 -14.37
CA ALA A 47 -17.65 5.20 -15.82
C ALA A 47 -17.28 3.85 -16.48
N GLU A 48 -17.60 3.71 -17.78
CA GLU A 48 -17.32 2.49 -18.56
C GLU A 48 -15.81 2.25 -18.73
N ASP A 49 -15.03 3.32 -18.92
CA ASP A 49 -13.57 3.34 -18.95
C ASP A 49 -12.96 3.36 -17.53
N TYR A 50 -13.52 2.55 -16.63
CA TYR A 50 -13.32 2.67 -15.19
C TYR A 50 -11.85 2.81 -14.76
N LEU A 51 -10.95 1.98 -15.30
CA LEU A 51 -9.54 1.99 -14.92
C LEU A 51 -8.83 3.28 -15.32
N ASP A 52 -9.16 3.85 -16.48
CA ASP A 52 -8.64 5.14 -16.94
C ASP A 52 -9.23 6.29 -16.10
N GLN A 53 -10.53 6.23 -15.80
CA GLN A 53 -11.19 7.20 -14.91
C GLN A 53 -10.54 7.21 -13.51
N ALA A 54 -10.36 6.04 -12.90
CA ALA A 54 -9.75 5.90 -11.58
C ALA A 54 -8.29 6.37 -11.59
N TYR A 55 -7.52 6.04 -12.62
CA TYR A 55 -6.16 6.53 -12.80
C TYR A 55 -6.11 8.06 -12.93
N GLY A 56 -6.93 8.65 -13.80
CA GLY A 56 -7.00 10.10 -13.99
C GLY A 56 -7.38 10.83 -12.71
N TYR A 57 -8.31 10.26 -11.94
CA TYR A 57 -8.74 10.81 -10.64
C TYR A 57 -7.61 10.80 -9.60
N VAL A 58 -6.92 9.65 -9.43
CA VAL A 58 -5.79 9.55 -8.50
C VAL A 58 -4.64 10.48 -8.93
N ARG A 59 -4.31 10.51 -10.22
CA ARG A 59 -3.29 11.41 -10.75
C ARG A 59 -3.62 12.87 -10.46
N ALA A 60 -4.87 13.29 -10.66
CA ALA A 60 -5.29 14.66 -10.35
C ALA A 60 -5.15 15.01 -8.86
N LEU A 61 -5.49 14.08 -7.95
CA LEU A 61 -5.29 14.28 -6.51
C LEU A 61 -3.80 14.39 -6.16
N VAL A 62 -2.96 13.50 -6.69
CA VAL A 62 -1.52 13.54 -6.43
C VAL A 62 -0.87 14.79 -7.03
N SER A 63 -1.29 15.24 -8.21
CA SER A 63 -0.84 16.53 -8.76
C SER A 63 -1.29 17.73 -7.91
N ARG A 64 -2.48 17.67 -7.31
CA ARG A 64 -3.03 18.76 -6.48
C ARG A 64 -2.35 18.88 -5.13
N PHE A 65 -2.10 17.75 -4.47
CA PHE A 65 -1.53 17.71 -3.13
C PHE A 65 0.01 17.56 -3.17
N GLY A 66 0.57 17.06 -4.28
CA GLY A 66 2.02 16.94 -4.51
C GLY A 66 2.53 15.50 -4.35
N PRO A 67 3.81 15.24 -4.71
CA PRO A 67 4.40 13.92 -4.61
C PRO A 67 4.30 13.32 -3.20
N GLY A 68 4.21 11.99 -3.14
CA GLY A 68 4.13 11.32 -1.84
C GLY A 68 4.20 9.81 -1.90
N ARG A 69 3.91 9.20 -0.75
CA ARG A 69 3.88 7.76 -0.54
C ARG A 69 2.48 7.26 -0.90
N VAL A 70 2.39 6.10 -1.54
CA VAL A 70 1.11 5.49 -1.90
C VAL A 70 1.00 4.13 -1.20
N VAL A 71 -0.12 3.91 -0.51
CA VAL A 71 -0.51 2.61 0.06
C VAL A 71 -1.79 2.19 -0.63
N ALA A 72 -1.81 1.01 -1.25
CA ALA A 72 -2.92 0.62 -2.11
C ALA A 72 -3.32 -0.84 -1.94
N ALA A 73 -4.63 -1.08 -1.79
CA ALA A 73 -5.20 -2.41 -1.75
C ALA A 73 -5.49 -2.94 -3.17
N SER A 74 -5.46 -4.26 -3.33
CA SER A 74 -5.59 -4.94 -4.62
C SER A 74 -6.96 -4.77 -5.30
N TYR A 75 -7.04 -5.31 -6.52
CA TYR A 75 -8.12 -5.16 -7.51
C TYR A 75 -8.33 -3.75 -8.05
N LEU A 76 -8.20 -2.72 -7.21
CA LEU A 76 -8.57 -1.35 -7.59
C LEU A 76 -7.39 -0.39 -7.39
N GLY A 77 -7.11 -0.04 -6.13
CA GLY A 77 -6.02 0.88 -5.80
C GLY A 77 -4.67 0.38 -6.29
N GLY A 78 -4.37 -0.91 -6.16
CA GLY A 78 -3.08 -1.51 -6.47
C GLY A 78 -2.66 -1.30 -7.94
N PRO A 79 -3.42 -1.80 -8.92
CA PRO A 79 -3.12 -1.55 -10.34
C PRO A 79 -3.04 -0.06 -10.71
N VAL A 80 -3.91 0.78 -10.15
CA VAL A 80 -3.89 2.24 -10.37
C VAL A 80 -2.61 2.88 -9.83
N ALA A 81 -2.18 2.48 -8.62
CA ALA A 81 -0.96 2.97 -8.00
C ALA A 81 0.31 2.50 -8.75
N VAL A 82 0.33 1.25 -9.22
CA VAL A 82 1.42 0.72 -10.06
C VAL A 82 1.51 1.50 -11.37
N ARG A 83 0.37 1.79 -12.01
CA ARG A 83 0.34 2.61 -13.22
C ARG A 83 0.88 4.02 -12.97
N LEU A 84 0.43 4.68 -11.89
CA LEU A 84 0.92 6.00 -11.52
C LEU A 84 2.43 6.00 -11.26
N ALA A 85 2.96 5.03 -10.52
CA ALA A 85 4.39 4.93 -10.23
C ALA A 85 5.23 4.66 -11.49
N ALA A 86 4.67 3.95 -12.48
CA ALA A 86 5.34 3.67 -13.74
C ALA A 86 5.35 4.86 -14.70
N GLU A 87 4.22 5.56 -14.83
CA GLU A 87 4.06 6.68 -15.77
C GLU A 87 4.57 8.00 -15.20
N HIS A 88 4.55 8.15 -13.86
CA HIS A 88 4.92 9.37 -13.14
C HIS A 88 5.80 9.06 -11.92
N PRO A 89 7.03 8.55 -12.11
CA PRO A 89 7.93 8.18 -11.02
C PRO A 89 8.26 9.37 -10.09
N GLU A 90 8.19 10.61 -10.59
CA GLU A 90 8.37 11.83 -9.82
C GLU A 90 7.25 12.11 -8.80
N LEU A 91 6.07 11.52 -8.99
CA LEU A 91 4.91 11.72 -8.12
C LEU A 91 4.83 10.68 -6.98
N VAL A 92 5.52 9.54 -7.09
CA VAL A 92 5.44 8.43 -6.14
C VAL A 92 6.80 8.17 -5.50
N SER A 93 6.97 8.57 -4.24
CA SER A 93 8.22 8.38 -3.51
C SER A 93 8.43 6.94 -3.03
N SER A 94 7.34 6.21 -2.78
CA SER A 94 7.34 4.79 -2.39
C SER A 94 5.94 4.19 -2.58
N LEU A 95 5.86 2.90 -2.85
CA LEU A 95 4.61 2.19 -3.07
C LEU A 95 4.48 0.97 -2.13
N ALA A 96 3.44 0.94 -1.30
CA ALA A 96 3.06 -0.26 -0.54
C ALA A 96 1.77 -0.86 -1.12
N LEU A 97 1.80 -2.14 -1.46
CA LEU A 97 0.68 -2.89 -2.01
C LEU A 97 0.24 -3.96 -1.01
N THR A 98 -1.07 -4.14 -0.83
CA THR A 98 -1.63 -5.12 0.11
C THR A 98 -2.77 -5.94 -0.49
N GLY A 99 -2.90 -7.18 -0.03
CA GLY A 99 -3.79 -8.18 -0.61
C GLY A 99 -3.45 -8.44 -2.08
N PHE A 100 -2.20 -8.23 -2.49
CA PHE A 100 -1.80 -8.05 -3.88
C PHE A 100 -0.80 -9.12 -4.32
N ALA A 101 -1.04 -9.75 -5.47
CA ALA A 101 -0.11 -10.67 -6.10
C ALA A 101 0.12 -10.25 -7.57
N PRO A 102 1.37 -9.96 -7.99
CA PRO A 102 1.70 -9.83 -9.40
C PRO A 102 1.69 -11.21 -10.09
N ASP A 103 1.73 -11.21 -11.42
CA ASP A 103 1.80 -12.43 -12.25
C ASP A 103 0.63 -13.39 -12.06
N LEU A 104 -0.50 -12.90 -11.53
CA LEU A 104 -1.74 -13.66 -11.47
C LEU A 104 -2.19 -13.97 -12.90
N ASP A 105 -2.49 -15.24 -13.19
CA ASP A 105 -2.98 -15.60 -14.51
C ASP A 105 -4.39 -15.06 -14.75
N ARG A 106 -4.71 -14.76 -16.02
CA ARG A 106 -5.98 -14.12 -16.39
C ARG A 106 -7.19 -14.95 -15.99
N GLU A 107 -7.13 -16.28 -16.14
CA GLU A 107 -8.25 -17.15 -15.83
C GLU A 107 -8.56 -17.13 -14.32
N THR A 108 -7.54 -17.22 -13.48
CA THR A 108 -7.68 -17.11 -12.03
C THR A 108 -8.17 -15.73 -11.62
N PHE A 109 -7.66 -14.65 -12.21
CA PHE A 109 -8.15 -13.31 -11.96
C PHE A 109 -9.65 -13.18 -12.29
N LEU A 110 -10.07 -13.65 -13.47
CA LEU A 110 -11.47 -13.60 -13.89
C LEU A 110 -12.37 -14.43 -12.96
N ARG A 111 -11.93 -15.63 -12.55
CA ARG A 111 -12.67 -16.45 -11.56
C ARG A 111 -12.85 -15.74 -10.23
N LEU A 112 -11.82 -15.07 -9.73
CA LEU A 112 -11.90 -14.30 -8.48
C LEU A 112 -12.85 -13.10 -8.65
N LEU A 113 -12.77 -12.40 -9.76
CA LEU A 113 -13.62 -11.26 -10.09
C LEU A 113 -15.11 -11.67 -10.23
N GLU A 114 -15.39 -12.78 -10.90
CA GLU A 114 -16.74 -13.35 -11.04
C GLU A 114 -17.30 -13.88 -9.71
N GLY A 115 -16.43 -14.18 -8.74
CA GLY A 115 -16.82 -14.56 -7.39
C GLY A 115 -17.46 -13.43 -6.59
N PHE A 116 -17.12 -12.16 -6.88
CA PHE A 116 -17.64 -11.00 -6.15
C PHE A 116 -19.17 -10.87 -6.26
N PRO A 117 -19.77 -10.81 -7.46
CA PRO A 117 -21.23 -10.76 -7.59
C PRO A 117 -21.94 -11.90 -6.83
N ARG A 118 -21.42 -13.13 -6.93
CA ARG A 118 -21.99 -14.31 -6.26
C ARG A 118 -21.92 -14.21 -4.73
N LEU A 119 -20.82 -13.68 -4.20
CA LEU A 119 -20.66 -13.45 -2.77
C LEU A 119 -21.72 -12.47 -2.25
N VAL A 120 -21.99 -11.40 -3.00
CA VAL A 120 -22.96 -10.38 -2.60
C VAL A 120 -24.39 -10.90 -2.76
N GLU A 121 -24.70 -11.64 -3.83
CA GLU A 121 -25.99 -12.31 -4.00
C GLU A 121 -26.29 -13.30 -2.87
N ALA A 122 -25.25 -13.98 -2.36
CA ALA A 122 -25.37 -14.94 -1.27
C ALA A 122 -25.42 -14.29 0.14
N SER A 123 -25.17 -12.99 0.27
CA SER A 123 -25.17 -12.29 1.57
C SER A 123 -25.95 -10.97 1.51
N PRO A 124 -27.24 -10.98 1.93
CA PRO A 124 -28.05 -9.77 2.05
C PRO A 124 -27.45 -8.72 2.98
N GLU A 125 -26.74 -9.15 4.03
CA GLU A 125 -26.06 -8.25 4.98
C GLU A 125 -24.93 -7.48 4.30
N LEU A 126 -24.14 -8.16 3.45
CA LEU A 126 -23.08 -7.51 2.68
C LEU A 126 -23.64 -6.52 1.65
N ALA A 127 -24.75 -6.87 0.98
CA ALA A 127 -25.43 -5.97 0.06
C ALA A 127 -25.97 -4.71 0.79
N ALA A 128 -26.54 -4.87 1.97
CA ALA A 128 -27.03 -3.77 2.80
C ALA A 128 -25.87 -2.87 3.29
N GLU A 129 -24.74 -3.47 3.66
CA GLU A 129 -23.54 -2.72 4.01
C GLU A 129 -22.99 -1.92 2.82
N TYR A 130 -22.99 -2.48 1.61
CA TYR A 130 -22.63 -1.72 0.42
C TYR A 130 -23.63 -0.62 0.08
N ASP A 131 -24.94 -0.85 0.29
CA ASP A 131 -25.94 0.21 0.16
C ASP A 131 -25.68 1.36 1.16
N ARG A 132 -25.22 1.05 2.38
CA ARG A 132 -24.83 2.06 3.38
C ARG A 132 -23.54 2.80 3.02
N LEU A 133 -22.51 2.08 2.57
CA LEU A 133 -21.19 2.65 2.28
C LEU A 133 -21.17 3.45 0.98
N HIS A 134 -21.88 2.99 -0.04
CA HIS A 134 -21.75 3.48 -1.40
C HIS A 134 -23.03 4.11 -1.93
N THR A 135 -24.20 3.90 -1.30
CA THR A 135 -25.54 3.98 -1.92
C THR A 135 -25.77 2.84 -2.94
N PRO A 136 -27.00 2.65 -3.46
CA PRO A 136 -27.28 1.60 -4.46
C PRO A 136 -26.42 1.65 -5.74
N ARG A 137 -25.67 2.73 -5.98
CA ARG A 137 -24.74 2.88 -7.12
C ARG A 137 -23.65 1.82 -7.16
N TRP A 138 -23.31 1.16 -6.05
CA TRP A 138 -22.28 0.11 -6.03
C TRP A 138 -22.56 -1.03 -7.02
N ARG A 139 -23.84 -1.31 -7.33
CA ARG A 139 -24.23 -2.32 -8.32
C ARG A 139 -23.74 -1.94 -9.71
N ARG A 140 -23.90 -0.66 -10.10
CA ARG A 140 -23.35 -0.12 -11.34
C ARG A 140 -21.82 -0.15 -11.30
N THR A 141 -21.22 0.29 -10.19
CA THR A 141 -19.76 0.29 -9.99
C THR A 141 -19.16 -1.09 -10.20
N LEU A 142 -19.73 -2.12 -9.59
CA LEU A 142 -19.27 -3.51 -9.74
C LEU A 142 -19.38 -3.98 -11.19
N ALA A 143 -20.50 -3.68 -11.86
CA ALA A 143 -20.71 -4.07 -13.25
C ALA A 143 -19.70 -3.41 -14.21
N VAL A 144 -19.51 -2.08 -14.11
CA VAL A 144 -18.58 -1.36 -15.00
C VAL A 144 -17.13 -1.71 -14.69
N PHE A 145 -16.75 -1.88 -13.42
CA PHE A 145 -15.42 -2.35 -13.06
C PHE A 145 -15.17 -3.74 -13.62
N GLY A 146 -16.13 -4.68 -13.46
CA GLY A 146 -16.00 -6.04 -13.98
C GLY A 146 -15.77 -6.05 -15.49
N ALA A 147 -16.55 -5.28 -16.24
CA ALA A 147 -16.41 -5.15 -17.69
C ALA A 147 -15.06 -4.51 -18.10
N ALA A 148 -14.58 -3.50 -17.38
CA ALA A 148 -13.31 -2.83 -17.67
C ALA A 148 -12.08 -3.65 -17.25
N ALA A 149 -12.18 -4.41 -16.15
CA ALA A 149 -11.08 -5.20 -15.61
C ALA A 149 -10.87 -6.51 -16.38
N ALA A 150 -11.93 -7.11 -16.93
CA ALA A 150 -11.85 -8.36 -17.67
C ALA A 150 -10.84 -8.35 -18.84
N PRO A 151 -10.78 -7.31 -19.71
CA PRO A 151 -9.78 -7.22 -20.77
C PRO A 151 -8.43 -6.62 -20.31
N ALA A 152 -8.35 -6.06 -19.10
CA ALA A 152 -7.18 -5.31 -18.66
C ALA A 152 -5.90 -6.16 -18.63
N GLU A 153 -4.75 -5.49 -18.79
CA GLU A 153 -3.45 -6.09 -18.55
C GLU A 153 -3.21 -6.19 -17.05
N LEU A 154 -2.85 -7.39 -16.58
CA LEU A 154 -2.55 -7.62 -15.17
C LEU A 154 -1.12 -7.16 -14.85
N VAL A 155 -0.92 -6.76 -13.60
CA VAL A 155 0.41 -6.33 -13.14
C VAL A 155 1.34 -7.53 -13.06
N THR A 156 2.49 -7.43 -13.69
CA THR A 156 3.54 -8.45 -13.65
C THR A 156 4.63 -8.13 -12.64
N GLY A 157 5.35 -9.14 -12.19
CA GLY A 157 6.51 -8.98 -11.32
C GLY A 157 7.60 -8.15 -12.00
N ALA A 158 7.79 -8.36 -13.31
CA ALA A 158 8.70 -7.55 -14.12
C ALA A 158 8.32 -6.06 -14.12
N ARG A 159 7.02 -5.74 -14.20
CA ARG A 159 6.55 -4.35 -14.11
C ARG A 159 6.82 -3.73 -12.74
N LEU A 160 6.65 -4.50 -11.65
CA LEU A 160 7.01 -4.02 -10.32
C LEU A 160 8.53 -3.78 -10.18
N GLY A 161 9.34 -4.70 -10.71
CA GLY A 161 10.80 -4.60 -10.70
C GLY A 161 11.38 -3.42 -11.45
N ALA A 162 10.67 -2.95 -12.48
CA ALA A 162 11.07 -1.82 -13.30
C ALA A 162 10.72 -0.44 -12.68
N LEU A 163 9.94 -0.40 -11.59
CA LEU A 163 9.58 0.85 -10.94
C LEU A 163 10.81 1.56 -10.34
N ALA A 164 10.86 2.88 -10.49
CA ALA A 164 11.90 3.71 -9.85
C ALA A 164 11.68 3.84 -8.33
N ALA A 165 10.42 3.78 -7.90
CA ALA A 165 10.03 3.82 -6.49
C ALA A 165 10.41 2.52 -5.77
N ASP A 166 10.70 2.61 -4.48
CA ASP A 166 10.77 1.42 -3.64
C ASP A 166 9.37 0.83 -3.45
N VAL A 167 9.27 -0.50 -3.46
CA VAL A 167 7.99 -1.23 -3.41
C VAL A 167 7.97 -2.19 -2.23
N LEU A 168 6.88 -2.17 -1.46
CA LEU A 168 6.56 -3.15 -0.43
C LEU A 168 5.31 -3.96 -0.81
N LEU A 169 5.41 -5.28 -0.83
CA LEU A 169 4.27 -6.19 -0.82
C LEU A 169 3.98 -6.60 0.63
N VAL A 170 2.97 -6.00 1.26
CA VAL A 170 2.57 -6.27 2.64
C VAL A 170 1.24 -7.03 2.65
N ASN A 171 1.33 -8.35 2.71
CA ASN A 171 0.20 -9.26 2.51
C ASN A 171 -0.09 -10.11 3.73
N GLY A 172 -1.33 -10.60 3.85
CA GLY A 172 -1.70 -11.57 4.87
C GLY A 172 -1.26 -13.00 4.52
N SER A 173 -1.15 -13.86 5.53
CA SER A 173 -0.69 -15.25 5.36
C SER A 173 -1.77 -16.22 4.88
N HIS A 174 -3.07 -15.87 4.96
CA HIS A 174 -4.17 -16.79 4.68
C HIS A 174 -4.30 -17.20 3.21
N LYS A 175 -4.10 -16.26 2.27
CA LYS A 175 -4.19 -16.54 0.84
C LYS A 175 -2.81 -16.90 0.30
N SER A 176 -2.63 -18.13 -0.16
CA SER A 176 -1.33 -18.64 -0.62
C SER A 176 -0.70 -17.75 -1.69
N VAL A 177 -1.46 -17.33 -2.69
CA VAL A 177 -0.94 -16.48 -3.78
C VAL A 177 -0.40 -15.13 -3.29
N GLU A 178 -1.05 -14.52 -2.28
CA GLU A 178 -0.63 -13.24 -1.71
C GLU A 178 0.57 -13.42 -0.78
N ARG A 179 0.56 -14.48 0.04
CA ARG A 179 1.68 -14.86 0.89
C ARG A 179 2.94 -15.12 0.07
N GLU A 180 2.85 -16.01 -0.92
CA GLU A 180 3.97 -16.38 -1.79
C GLU A 180 4.51 -15.20 -2.60
N ALA A 181 3.66 -14.24 -2.99
CA ALA A 181 4.08 -13.01 -3.64
C ALA A 181 4.93 -12.15 -2.71
N ALA A 182 4.54 -12.01 -1.43
CA ALA A 182 5.34 -11.29 -0.44
C ALA A 182 6.64 -12.03 -0.10
N GLU A 183 6.61 -13.35 0.10
CA GLU A 183 7.81 -14.16 0.41
C GLU A 183 8.87 -14.07 -0.70
N ARG A 184 8.44 -14.05 -1.97
CA ARG A 184 9.35 -13.99 -3.12
C ARG A 184 9.54 -12.58 -3.68
N ALA A 185 9.10 -11.55 -2.98
CA ALA A 185 9.07 -10.18 -3.48
C ALA A 185 10.44 -9.69 -4.02
N GLY A 186 11.55 -10.08 -3.38
CA GLY A 186 12.90 -9.73 -3.81
C GLY A 186 13.29 -10.29 -5.18
N ALA A 187 12.63 -11.36 -5.66
CA ALA A 187 12.84 -11.91 -6.99
C ALA A 187 12.25 -11.03 -8.11
N PHE A 188 11.30 -10.16 -7.79
CA PHE A 188 10.72 -9.23 -8.77
C PHE A 188 11.63 -8.05 -9.09
N GLY A 189 12.50 -7.65 -8.16
CA GLY A 189 13.50 -6.62 -8.42
C GLY A 189 14.21 -6.11 -7.17
N PRO A 190 15.35 -5.41 -7.35
CA PRO A 190 16.21 -4.99 -6.24
C PRO A 190 15.57 -3.95 -5.32
N ARG A 191 14.49 -3.29 -5.74
CA ARG A 191 13.69 -2.32 -4.97
C ARG A 191 12.39 -2.88 -4.41
N VAL A 192 12.08 -4.15 -4.71
CA VAL A 192 10.85 -4.80 -4.28
C VAL A 192 11.14 -5.62 -3.02
N ARG A 193 10.33 -5.40 -1.99
CA ARG A 193 10.41 -6.08 -0.70
C ARG A 193 9.05 -6.65 -0.36
N GLY A 194 9.03 -7.64 0.52
CA GLY A 194 7.78 -8.25 0.96
C GLY A 194 7.78 -8.51 2.45
N GLN A 195 6.59 -8.41 3.02
CA GLN A 195 6.30 -8.70 4.41
C GLN A 195 5.00 -9.51 4.45
N VAL A 196 5.08 -10.71 5.03
CA VAL A 196 3.89 -11.49 5.38
C VAL A 196 3.43 -11.09 6.78
N LEU A 197 2.12 -10.90 6.93
CA LEU A 197 1.46 -10.66 8.21
C LEU A 197 0.71 -11.92 8.62
N ASP A 198 1.22 -12.58 9.66
CA ASP A 198 0.65 -13.81 10.17
C ASP A 198 -0.76 -13.59 10.71
N GLY A 199 -1.69 -14.49 10.35
CA GLY A 199 -3.09 -14.44 10.79
C GLY A 199 -3.95 -13.42 10.06
N ALA A 200 -3.38 -12.65 9.12
CA ALA A 200 -4.13 -11.70 8.31
C ALA A 200 -4.64 -12.33 7.01
N GLY A 201 -5.82 -11.87 6.59
CA GLY A 201 -6.45 -12.22 5.33
C GLY A 201 -6.10 -11.27 4.20
N HIS A 202 -7.07 -11.07 3.31
CA HIS A 202 -6.92 -10.24 2.11
C HIS A 202 -6.79 -8.74 2.41
N ILE A 203 -7.51 -8.28 3.44
CA ILE A 203 -7.48 -6.88 3.89
C ILE A 203 -6.55 -6.81 5.10
N ALA A 204 -5.26 -7.06 4.86
CA ALA A 204 -4.29 -7.22 5.94
C ALA A 204 -4.13 -5.96 6.82
N SER A 205 -4.40 -4.79 6.26
CA SER A 205 -4.47 -3.51 6.98
C SER A 205 -5.59 -3.44 8.02
N HIS A 206 -6.67 -4.18 7.82
CA HIS A 206 -7.78 -4.30 8.76
C HIS A 206 -7.57 -5.47 9.73
N ASP A 207 -7.12 -6.62 9.23
CA ASP A 207 -7.02 -7.86 10.03
C ASP A 207 -5.87 -7.83 11.04
N ALA A 208 -4.76 -7.15 10.71
CA ALA A 208 -3.59 -7.00 11.57
C ALA A 208 -3.10 -5.54 11.58
N PRO A 209 -3.88 -4.59 12.09
CA PRO A 209 -3.72 -3.17 11.81
C PRO A 209 -2.41 -2.59 12.36
N GLU A 210 -1.99 -2.98 13.56
CA GLU A 210 -0.74 -2.53 14.16
C GLU A 210 0.46 -3.14 13.45
N ALA A 211 0.41 -4.44 13.13
CA ALA A 211 1.48 -5.12 12.41
C ALA A 211 1.67 -4.54 11.00
N PHE A 212 0.56 -4.28 10.31
CA PHE A 212 0.56 -3.59 9.01
C PHE A 212 1.19 -2.21 9.10
N THR A 213 0.77 -1.42 10.10
CA THR A 213 1.28 -0.06 10.32
C THR A 213 2.80 -0.09 10.53
N ARG A 214 3.30 -0.98 11.41
CA ARG A 214 4.75 -1.14 11.64
C ARG A 214 5.50 -1.55 10.38
N ALA A 215 4.98 -2.50 9.62
CA ALA A 215 5.63 -2.98 8.41
C ALA A 215 5.82 -1.84 7.39
N VAL A 216 4.78 -1.02 7.19
CA VAL A 216 4.82 0.11 6.27
C VAL A 216 5.75 1.23 6.78
N GLU A 217 5.73 1.54 8.07
CA GLU A 217 6.63 2.55 8.66
C GLU A 217 8.09 2.13 8.63
N ALA A 218 8.39 0.87 8.95
CA ALA A 218 9.74 0.30 8.86
C ALA A 218 10.26 0.39 7.42
N PHE A 219 9.41 0.05 6.46
CA PHE A 219 9.73 0.16 5.03
C PHE A 219 10.03 1.60 4.62
N TRP A 220 9.17 2.57 4.97
CA TRP A 220 9.42 3.97 4.65
C TRP A 220 10.71 4.50 5.25
N LEU A 221 10.99 4.19 6.52
CA LEU A 221 12.22 4.63 7.16
C LEU A 221 13.44 3.97 6.51
N ARG A 222 13.38 2.68 6.20
CA ARG A 222 14.46 1.98 5.50
C ARG A 222 14.75 2.66 4.15
N SER A 223 13.72 3.03 3.39
CA SER A 223 13.87 3.76 2.13
C SER A 223 14.45 5.16 2.32
N ASP A 224 13.96 5.91 3.31
CA ASP A 224 14.46 7.24 3.63
C ASP A 224 15.95 7.20 4.02
N LEU A 225 16.35 6.26 4.88
CA LEU A 225 17.73 6.08 5.32
C LEU A 225 18.65 5.61 4.19
N GLY A 226 18.20 4.68 3.35
CA GLY A 226 18.96 4.27 2.16
C GLY A 226 19.20 5.41 1.18
N ASN A 227 18.22 6.31 1.02
CA ASN A 227 18.39 7.51 0.22
C ASN A 227 19.29 8.55 0.91
N LEU A 228 19.17 8.73 2.22
CA LEU A 228 19.99 9.66 2.99
C LEU A 228 21.47 9.29 2.92
N LEU A 229 21.79 7.99 3.06
CA LEU A 229 23.14 7.46 3.08
C LEU A 229 23.67 7.11 1.68
N GLN A 230 22.83 7.21 0.64
CA GLN A 230 23.14 6.71 -0.71
C GLN A 230 23.56 5.24 -0.73
N GLU A 231 22.95 4.44 0.16
CA GLU A 231 23.25 3.03 0.38
C GLU A 231 22.01 2.17 0.04
N ARG A 232 22.22 1.08 -0.70
CA ARG A 232 21.16 0.16 -1.13
C ARG A 232 21.17 -1.15 -0.35
N ASP A 233 22.34 -1.60 0.11
CA ASP A 233 22.47 -2.74 1.01
C ASP A 233 22.10 -2.32 2.44
N ALA A 234 20.85 -2.61 2.82
CA ALA A 234 20.37 -2.26 4.15
C ALA A 234 20.87 -3.20 5.26
N GLY A 235 21.50 -4.33 4.90
CA GLY A 235 22.12 -5.25 5.85
C GLY A 235 23.58 -4.90 6.14
N ARG A 236 24.18 -3.98 5.37
CA ARG A 236 25.55 -3.52 5.63
C ARG A 236 25.64 -2.81 6.98
N ALA A 237 26.71 -3.12 7.71
CA ALA A 237 27.08 -2.39 8.92
C ALA A 237 27.45 -0.94 8.57
N LEU A 238 26.82 0.00 9.27
CA LEU A 238 27.06 1.44 9.19
C LEU A 238 28.36 1.80 9.92
N ASP A 239 29.11 2.75 9.37
CA ASP A 239 30.23 3.35 10.06
C ASP A 239 29.76 4.35 11.15
N SER A 240 30.72 4.96 11.85
CA SER A 240 30.42 5.91 12.93
C SER A 240 29.74 7.19 12.44
N LEU A 241 30.11 7.69 11.25
CA LEU A 241 29.52 8.91 10.68
C LEU A 241 28.11 8.64 10.15
N GLU A 242 27.91 7.53 9.48
CA GLU A 242 26.60 7.06 9.02
C GLU A 242 25.65 6.84 10.22
N THR A 243 26.14 6.23 11.29
CA THR A 243 25.37 6.04 12.53
C THR A 243 24.95 7.37 13.14
N VAL A 244 25.86 8.35 13.25
CA VAL A 244 25.52 9.70 13.74
C VAL A 244 24.48 10.37 12.84
N THR A 245 24.59 10.20 11.52
CA THR A 245 23.64 10.72 10.53
C THR A 245 22.24 10.14 10.74
N VAL A 246 22.12 8.81 10.91
CA VAL A 246 20.85 8.13 11.21
C VAL A 246 20.24 8.63 12.52
N VAL A 247 21.01 8.67 13.60
CA VAL A 247 20.52 9.14 14.91
C VAL A 247 20.03 10.59 14.84
N THR A 248 20.74 11.44 14.11
CA THR A 248 20.36 12.85 13.90
C THR A 248 19.06 12.95 13.11
N TYR A 249 18.91 12.16 12.05
CA TYR A 249 17.69 12.08 11.26
C TYR A 249 16.49 11.64 12.11
N LEU A 250 16.64 10.56 12.90
CA LEU A 250 15.61 10.05 13.80
C LEU A 250 15.22 11.05 14.89
N ARG A 251 16.19 11.79 15.43
CA ARG A 251 15.92 12.88 16.39
C ARG A 251 15.06 13.97 15.78
N GLY A 252 15.30 14.34 14.51
CA GLY A 252 14.46 15.27 13.77
C GLY A 252 13.01 14.79 13.56
N MET A 253 12.79 13.48 13.62
CA MET A 253 11.47 12.85 13.56
C MET A 253 10.81 12.63 14.93
N GLY A 254 11.48 13.03 16.04
CA GLY A 254 11.02 12.74 17.40
C GLY A 254 11.23 11.29 17.85
N LEU A 255 12.05 10.51 17.14
CA LEU A 255 12.33 9.09 17.41
C LEU A 255 13.76 8.87 17.92
N ALA A 256 14.28 9.78 18.75
CA ALA A 256 15.66 9.70 19.21
C ALA A 256 15.90 8.48 20.11
N PRO A 257 16.93 7.65 19.86
CA PRO A 257 17.34 6.62 20.80
C PRO A 257 17.97 7.24 22.05
N ASP A 258 17.79 6.59 23.20
CA ASP A 258 18.46 6.99 24.44
C ASP A 258 19.99 6.95 24.29
N GLU A 259 20.68 7.94 24.86
CA GLU A 259 22.14 8.04 24.77
C GLU A 259 22.87 6.81 25.36
N ALA A 260 22.22 6.10 26.28
CA ALA A 260 22.72 4.89 26.94
C ALA A 260 22.16 3.57 26.36
N MET A 261 21.47 3.58 25.21
CA MET A 261 20.84 2.38 24.65
C MET A 261 21.86 1.26 24.40
N PRO A 262 21.81 0.12 25.14
CA PRO A 262 22.61 -1.05 24.82
C PRO A 262 22.12 -1.66 23.51
N ASP A 263 23.02 -2.31 22.76
CA ASP A 263 22.72 -3.04 21.51
C ASP A 263 22.05 -2.18 20.43
N ARG A 264 22.65 -1.03 20.11
CA ARG A 264 22.17 -0.18 19.02
C ARG A 264 22.17 -0.92 17.68
N PRO A 265 21.12 -0.73 16.84
CA PRO A 265 21.16 -1.24 15.49
C PRO A 265 22.39 -0.72 14.75
N THR A 266 23.01 -1.60 13.98
CA THR A 266 24.21 -1.28 13.20
C THR A 266 23.93 -1.22 11.70
N THR A 267 22.70 -1.48 11.26
CA THR A 267 22.32 -1.55 9.84
C THR A 267 21.09 -0.70 9.56
N ILE A 268 20.88 -0.28 8.31
CA ILE A 268 19.70 0.48 7.90
C ILE A 268 18.41 -0.30 8.22
N GLU A 269 18.42 -1.60 7.95
CA GLU A 269 17.29 -2.49 8.24
C GLU A 269 16.99 -2.55 9.74
N GLY A 270 18.02 -2.70 10.58
CA GLY A 270 17.88 -2.71 12.02
C GLY A 270 17.32 -1.40 12.57
N TRP A 271 17.80 -0.25 12.08
CA TRP A 271 17.27 1.06 12.46
C TRP A 271 15.82 1.25 12.01
N GLY A 272 15.48 0.78 10.80
CA GLY A 272 14.12 0.73 10.27
C GLY A 272 13.16 0.00 11.20
N ALA A 273 13.50 -1.24 11.57
CA ALA A 273 12.72 -2.08 12.47
C ALA A 273 12.61 -1.49 13.88
N TRP A 274 13.71 -0.99 14.43
CA TRP A 274 13.76 -0.40 15.76
C TRP A 274 12.82 0.81 15.91
N ALA A 275 12.81 1.70 14.92
CA ALA A 275 11.99 2.90 14.99
C ALA A 275 10.49 2.59 14.81
N ALA A 276 10.15 1.65 13.93
CA ALA A 276 8.77 1.24 13.70
C ALA A 276 8.12 0.57 14.92
N GLN A 277 8.91 -0.02 15.82
CA GLN A 277 8.39 -0.53 17.10
C GLN A 277 8.01 0.59 18.07
N ARG A 278 8.62 1.78 17.93
CA ARG A 278 8.47 2.91 18.86
C ARG A 278 7.45 3.94 18.39
N SER A 279 7.22 4.04 17.08
CA SER A 279 6.22 4.94 16.47
C SER A 279 4.76 4.65 16.85
N LEU A 280 4.47 3.46 17.41
CA LEU A 280 3.14 3.09 17.89
C LEU A 280 2.91 3.35 19.39
N VAL A 281 3.95 3.73 20.14
CA VAL A 281 3.89 3.89 21.62
C VAL A 281 3.78 5.36 22.04
N SER A 282 3.84 6.29 21.09
CA SER A 282 3.70 7.75 21.27
C SER A 282 2.37 8.26 20.73
#